data_AF-A0A212KFL9-F1
#
_entry.id   AF-A0A212KFL9-F1
#
_cell.length_a   1.000
_cell.length_b   1.000
_cell.length_c   1.000
_cell.angle_alpha   90.00
_cell.angle_beta   90.00
_cell.angle_gamma   90.00
#
_symmetry.space_group_name_H-M   'P 1'
#
loop_
_entity.id
_entity.type
_entity.pdbx_description
1 polymer ?
#
loop_
_entity_poly.entity_id
_entity_poly.type
_entity_poly.pdbx_seq_one_letter_code
_entity_poly.pdbx_strand_id
1 'polypeptide(L)'
;MRRCSKSANLDSFILAHGQAMHSRFSTNAGGGTPMDAALWWVMQQIHPLSEPRKIILVITDGDPDDKEAARETIRTSGVLGLEVYGIGIQTQSILNLLPDKHCRVITSINELAPAMFGMLHNALIG
;
A
#
# COMPACT_ATOMS: atom_id res chain seq x y z
N MET A 1 5.31 -34.79 -23.31
CA MET A 1 5.06 -34.32 -21.93
C MET A 1 5.34 -32.82 -21.84
N ARG A 2 4.31 -31.96 -21.88
CA ARG A 2 4.44 -30.52 -21.67
C ARG A 2 4.01 -30.22 -20.24
N ARG A 3 4.95 -29.86 -19.35
CA ARG A 3 4.58 -29.31 -18.04
C ARG A 3 4.33 -27.82 -18.22
N CYS A 4 3.06 -27.47 -18.10
CA CYS A 4 2.55 -26.11 -18.13
C CYS A 4 3.08 -25.37 -16.89
N SER A 5 3.88 -24.32 -17.12
CA SER A 5 4.20 -23.32 -16.10
C SER A 5 2.92 -22.52 -15.84
N LYS A 6 2.24 -22.79 -14.73
CA LYS A 6 1.20 -21.87 -14.22
C LYS A 6 1.92 -20.73 -13.51
N SER A 7 2.33 -19.73 -14.30
CA SER A 7 2.46 -18.37 -13.77
C SER A 7 1.10 -18.00 -13.19
N ALA A 8 1.03 -17.78 -11.88
CA ALA A 8 -0.14 -17.15 -11.28
C ALA A 8 -0.16 -15.71 -11.78
N ASN A 9 -1.03 -15.41 -12.75
CA ASN A 9 -1.24 -14.05 -13.24
C ASN A 9 -1.79 -13.21 -12.08
N LEU A 10 -0.92 -12.40 -11.48
CA LEU A 10 -1.20 -11.46 -10.39
C LEU A 10 -1.93 -10.18 -10.86
N ASP A 11 -2.31 -10.09 -12.14
CA ASP A 11 -3.15 -9.03 -12.72
C ASP A 11 -4.56 -8.94 -12.06
N SER A 12 -4.88 -9.81 -11.09
CA SER A 12 -6.20 -9.98 -10.49
C SER A 12 -6.48 -9.14 -9.23
N PHE A 13 -5.51 -8.37 -8.72
CA PHE A 13 -5.68 -7.53 -7.52
C PHE A 13 -5.49 -6.02 -7.80
N ILE A 14 -5.21 -5.66 -9.04
CA ILE A 14 -4.95 -4.28 -9.44
C ILE A 14 -6.21 -3.73 -10.10
N LEU A 15 -6.75 -2.64 -9.56
CA LEU A 15 -7.75 -1.85 -10.26
C LEU A 15 -7.05 -0.62 -10.87
N ALA A 16 -6.79 -0.66 -12.17
CA ALA A 16 -6.34 0.53 -12.86
C ALA A 16 -7.42 1.62 -12.82
N HIS A 17 -7.01 2.88 -12.79
CA HIS A 17 -7.94 4.00 -12.84
C HIS A 17 -8.88 3.88 -14.06
N GLY A 18 -10.19 3.93 -13.83
CA GLY A 18 -11.22 3.76 -14.87
C GLY A 18 -11.66 2.30 -15.11
N GLN A 19 -11.06 1.30 -14.45
CA GLN A 19 -11.58 -0.07 -14.45
C GLN A 19 -12.70 -0.22 -13.41
N ALA A 20 -13.71 -1.02 -13.73
CA ALA A 20 -14.79 -1.35 -12.81
C ALA A 20 -14.31 -2.35 -11.75
N MET A 21 -14.74 -2.14 -10.50
CA MET A 21 -14.49 -3.07 -9.39
C MET A 21 -14.95 -4.48 -9.77
N HIS A 22 -14.03 -5.44 -9.85
CA HIS A 22 -14.38 -6.83 -10.08
C HIS A 22 -14.43 -7.60 -8.76
N SER A 23 -15.25 -8.66 -8.68
CA SER A 23 -15.46 -9.48 -7.47
C SER A 23 -14.23 -10.24 -6.95
N ARG A 24 -13.06 -10.09 -7.60
CA ARG A 24 -11.77 -10.66 -7.15
C ARG A 24 -11.09 -9.84 -6.05
N PHE A 25 -11.60 -8.65 -5.71
CA PHE A 25 -11.29 -7.98 -4.45
C PHE A 25 -12.01 -8.72 -3.32
N SER A 26 -11.47 -9.87 -2.92
CA SER A 26 -11.99 -10.59 -1.77
C SER A 26 -11.61 -9.83 -0.50
N THR A 27 -12.55 -9.06 0.04
CA THR A 27 -12.51 -8.54 1.41
C THR A 27 -13.02 -9.62 2.37
N ASN A 28 -12.33 -10.77 2.43
CA ASN A 28 -12.64 -11.75 3.46
C ASN A 28 -11.98 -11.28 4.77
N ALA A 29 -12.79 -10.85 5.75
CA ALA A 29 -12.34 -10.36 7.04
C ALA A 29 -11.85 -11.54 7.92
N GLY A 30 -10.67 -12.07 7.61
CA GLY A 30 -10.12 -13.24 8.29
C GLY A 30 -8.62 -13.12 8.49
N GLY A 31 -8.18 -12.23 9.38
CA GLY A 31 -6.81 -12.25 9.90
C GLY A 31 -6.06 -10.91 9.94
N GLY A 32 -6.57 -9.87 9.28
CA GLY A 32 -5.88 -8.59 9.10
C GLY A 32 -5.69 -8.25 7.62
N THR A 33 -5.04 -7.14 7.34
CA THR A 33 -4.67 -6.72 5.99
C THR A 33 -3.32 -7.35 5.65
N PRO A 34 -3.18 -8.14 4.57
CA PRO A 34 -1.92 -8.72 4.14
C PRO A 34 -0.99 -7.65 3.55
N MET A 35 -0.51 -6.75 4.42
CA MET A 35 0.14 -5.51 4.05
C MET A 35 1.56 -5.75 3.54
N ASP A 36 2.30 -6.66 4.18
CA ASP A 36 3.64 -7.06 3.77
C ASP A 36 3.63 -7.63 2.35
N ALA A 37 2.71 -8.56 2.06
CA ALA A 37 2.57 -9.20 0.76
C ALA A 37 2.19 -8.18 -0.32
N ALA A 38 1.27 -7.25 -0.01
CA ALA A 38 0.88 -6.18 -0.91
C ALA A 38 2.07 -5.24 -1.22
N LEU A 39 2.80 -4.81 -0.19
CA LEU A 39 3.97 -3.93 -0.37
C LEU A 39 5.06 -4.61 -1.18
N TRP A 40 5.41 -5.86 -0.86
CA TRP A 40 6.41 -6.62 -1.61
C TRP A 40 6.04 -6.75 -3.09
N TRP A 41 4.77 -7.04 -3.36
CA TRP A 41 4.29 -7.15 -4.73
C TRP A 41 4.44 -5.81 -5.46
N VAL A 42 3.99 -4.69 -4.87
CA VAL A 42 4.12 -3.35 -5.47
C VAL A 42 5.58 -2.97 -5.70
N MET A 43 6.46 -3.25 -4.72
CA MET A 43 7.90 -2.97 -4.83
C MET A 43 8.52 -3.64 -6.05
N GLN A 44 8.18 -4.91 -6.33
CA GLN A 44 8.66 -5.62 -7.51
C GLN A 44 8.21 -4.99 -8.83
N GLN A 45 7.01 -4.38 -8.85
CA GLN A 45 6.49 -3.72 -10.05
C GLN A 45 7.12 -2.35 -10.29
N ILE A 46 7.31 -1.56 -9.22
CA ILE A 46 7.75 -0.18 -9.37
C ILE A 46 9.28 -0.04 -9.37
N HIS A 47 10.01 -0.97 -8.75
CA HIS A 47 11.47 -0.91 -8.68
C HIS A 47 12.16 -0.84 -10.06
N PRO A 48 11.72 -1.57 -11.11
CA PRO A 48 12.33 -1.49 -12.44
C PRO A 48 12.03 -0.19 -13.22
N LEU A 49 11.04 0.59 -12.79
CA LEU A 49 10.62 1.78 -13.53
C LEU A 49 11.71 2.87 -13.51
N SER A 50 11.78 3.72 -14.53
CA SER A 50 12.86 4.71 -14.68
C SER A 50 12.67 5.98 -13.84
N GLU A 51 11.50 6.17 -13.23
CA GLU A 51 11.18 7.39 -12.50
C GLU A 51 12.09 7.55 -11.28
N PRO A 52 12.71 8.72 -11.09
CA PRO A 52 13.70 8.93 -10.03
C PRO A 52 13.08 8.97 -8.63
N ARG A 53 11.77 9.21 -8.54
CA ARG A 53 11.03 9.30 -7.27
C ARG A 53 9.79 8.41 -7.34
N LYS A 54 9.69 7.46 -6.42
CA LYS A 54 8.65 6.42 -6.41
C LYS A 54 7.95 6.41 -5.05
N ILE A 55 6.63 6.60 -5.10
CA ILE A 55 5.78 6.73 -3.93
C ILE A 55 4.78 5.58 -3.91
N ILE A 56 4.69 4.88 -2.78
CA ILE A 56 3.65 3.91 -2.47
C ILE A 56 2.70 4.54 -1.45
N LEU A 57 1.43 4.66 -1.79
CA LEU A 57 0.39 5.15 -0.89
C LEU A 57 -0.49 3.99 -0.42
N VAL A 58 -0.41 3.67 0.86
CA VAL A 58 -1.25 2.67 1.52
C VAL A 58 -2.51 3.36 2.06
N ILE A 59 -3.68 2.80 1.77
CA ILE A 59 -4.95 3.23 2.37
C ILE A 59 -5.58 1.97 2.95
N THR A 60 -5.80 1.94 4.27
CA THR A 60 -6.28 0.74 4.97
C THR A 60 -7.25 1.10 6.08
N ASP A 61 -8.30 0.30 6.26
CA ASP A 61 -9.21 0.35 7.41
C ASP A 61 -8.89 -0.70 8.48
N GLY A 62 -7.98 -1.62 8.18
CA GLY A 62 -7.56 -2.70 9.06
C GLY A 62 -6.10 -2.63 9.48
N ASP A 63 -5.79 -3.37 10.54
CA ASP A 63 -4.41 -3.63 10.97
C ASP A 63 -3.72 -4.63 10.02
N PRO A 64 -2.38 -4.60 9.89
CA PRO A 64 -1.65 -5.68 9.26
C PRO A 64 -1.91 -7.03 9.95
N ASP A 65 -1.93 -8.10 9.16
CA ASP A 65 -1.94 -9.48 9.67
C ASP A 65 -0.64 -9.84 10.42
N ASP A 66 0.52 -9.35 9.94
CA ASP A 66 1.80 -9.39 10.63
C ASP A 66 2.45 -7.99 10.68
N LYS A 67 2.47 -7.40 11.88
CA LYS A 67 3.01 -6.05 12.11
C LYS A 67 4.53 -5.98 11.96
N GLU A 68 5.25 -7.04 12.30
CA GLU A 68 6.72 -7.05 12.20
C GLU A 68 7.14 -7.25 10.74
N ALA A 69 6.47 -8.15 10.01
CA ALA A 69 6.70 -8.33 8.57
C ALA A 69 6.37 -7.05 7.77
N ALA A 70 5.27 -6.38 8.11
CA ALA A 70 4.92 -5.09 7.50
C ALA A 70 6.00 -4.03 7.77
N ARG A 71 6.48 -3.91 9.02
CA ARG A 71 7.55 -2.96 9.38
C ARG A 71 8.84 -3.23 8.63
N GLU A 72 9.25 -4.49 8.51
CA GLU A 72 10.48 -4.87 7.80
C GLU A 72 10.37 -4.59 6.29
N THR A 73 9.19 -4.81 5.71
CA THR A 73 8.92 -4.50 4.31
C THR A 73 8.99 -2.99 4.04
N ILE A 74 8.42 -2.16 4.92
CA ILE A 74 8.51 -0.69 4.88
C ILE A 74 9.97 -0.22 5.04
N ARG A 75 10.73 -0.85 5.93
CA ARG A 75 12.16 -0.54 6.10
C ARG A 75 12.93 -0.85 4.82
N THR A 76 12.65 -2.01 4.22
CA THR A 76 13.29 -2.46 2.99
C THR A 76 12.95 -1.56 1.81
N SER A 77 11.69 -1.09 1.70
CA SER A 77 11.32 -0.13 0.66
C SER A 77 12.10 1.17 0.76
N GLY A 78 12.33 1.67 1.99
CA GLY A 78 13.16 2.84 2.22
C GLY A 78 14.62 2.65 1.77
N VAL A 79 15.21 1.48 2.04
CA VAL A 79 16.57 1.13 1.56
C VAL A 79 16.65 1.11 0.02
N LEU A 80 15.55 0.73 -0.65
CA LEU A 80 15.43 0.71 -2.11
C LEU A 80 15.10 2.09 -2.72
N GLY A 81 15.07 3.16 -1.92
CA GLY A 81 14.76 4.51 -2.37
C GLY A 81 13.28 4.74 -2.69
N LEU A 82 12.39 3.88 -2.16
CA LEU A 82 10.93 4.03 -2.30
C LEU A 82 10.37 4.74 -1.06
N GLU A 83 9.45 5.68 -1.28
CA GLU A 83 8.76 6.35 -0.20
C GLU A 83 7.40 5.69 0.06
N VAL A 84 7.15 5.28 1.31
CA VAL A 84 5.86 4.74 1.71
C VAL A 84 5.11 5.78 2.54
N TYR A 85 3.87 6.03 2.16
CA TYR A 85 2.90 6.86 2.86
C TYR A 85 1.66 6.05 3.19
N GLY A 86 0.92 6.47 4.22
CA GLY A 86 -0.18 5.68 4.74
C GLY A 86 -1.36 6.50 5.25
N ILE A 87 -2.58 6.04 4.96
CA ILE A 87 -3.81 6.57 5.53
C ILE A 87 -4.58 5.44 6.18
N GLY A 88 -4.72 5.52 7.50
CA GLY A 88 -5.58 4.64 8.29
C GLY A 88 -7.01 5.17 8.33
N ILE A 89 -8.00 4.37 7.98
CA ILE A 89 -9.43 4.69 8.09
C ILE A 89 -9.94 4.03 9.36
N GLN A 90 -10.22 4.82 10.40
CA GLN A 90 -10.63 4.32 11.72
C GLN A 90 -9.63 3.34 12.38
N THR A 91 -8.42 3.19 11.84
CA THR A 91 -7.32 2.40 12.43
C THR A 91 -6.08 3.28 12.62
N GLN A 92 -5.41 3.09 13.76
CA GLN A 92 -4.16 3.78 14.11
C GLN A 92 -2.91 2.93 13.84
N SER A 93 -3.06 1.71 13.32
CA SER A 93 -1.92 0.80 13.09
C SER A 93 -0.81 1.43 12.25
N ILE A 94 -1.20 2.25 11.26
CA ILE A 94 -0.28 2.94 10.36
C ILE A 94 0.70 3.89 11.09
N LEU A 95 0.30 4.45 12.24
CA LEU A 95 1.12 5.35 13.04
C LEU A 95 2.32 4.64 13.68
N ASN A 96 2.22 3.33 13.90
CA ASN A 96 3.31 2.51 14.45
C ASN A 96 4.23 1.92 13.37
N LEU A 97 3.88 2.12 12.09
CA LEU A 97 4.57 1.55 10.94
C LEU A 97 5.34 2.61 10.14
N LEU A 98 4.84 3.85 10.13
CA LEU A 98 5.37 4.94 9.31
C LEU A 98 5.76 6.15 10.18
N PRO A 99 6.73 6.96 9.73
CA PRO A 99 7.04 8.24 10.37
C PRO A 99 5.82 9.18 10.39
N ASP A 100 5.71 10.03 11.41
CA ASP A 100 4.58 10.97 11.59
C ASP A 100 4.28 11.86 10.37
N LYS A 101 5.29 12.20 9.58
CA LYS A 101 5.11 13.02 8.36
C LYS A 101 4.49 12.23 7.20
N HIS A 102 4.59 10.91 7.22
CA HIS A 102 4.20 10.01 6.14
C HIS A 102 2.88 9.31 6.40
N CYS A 103 2.24 9.53 7.55
CA CYS A 103 0.98 8.87 7.88
C CYS A 103 -0.08 9.82 8.42
N ARG A 104 -1.35 9.51 8.10
CA ARG A 104 -2.53 10.16 8.68
C ARG A 104 -3.55 9.10 9.07
N VAL A 105 -4.37 9.43 10.06
CA VAL A 105 -5.55 8.64 10.41
C VAL A 105 -6.76 9.52 10.19
N ILE A 106 -7.75 8.98 9.49
CA ILE A 106 -9.03 9.64 9.25
C ILE A 106 -10.15 8.87 9.90
N THR A 107 -11.18 9.58 10.36
CA THR A 107 -12.34 8.96 11.00
C THR A 107 -13.53 8.81 10.05
N SER A 108 -13.55 9.59 8.98
CA SER A 108 -14.59 9.59 7.95
C SER A 108 -13.98 9.63 6.56
N ILE A 109 -14.67 9.02 5.60
CA ILE A 109 -14.26 9.03 4.19
C ILE A 109 -14.18 10.46 3.61
N ASN A 110 -14.95 11.40 4.17
CA ASN A 110 -14.93 12.81 3.75
C ASN A 110 -13.58 13.48 4.04
N GLU A 111 -12.81 12.95 4.98
CA GLU A 111 -11.48 13.43 5.33
C GLU A 111 -10.38 12.83 4.42
N LEU A 112 -10.70 11.81 3.61
CA LEU A 112 -9.70 11.10 2.82
C LEU A 112 -8.99 12.03 1.83
N ALA A 113 -9.77 12.73 1.00
CA ALA A 113 -9.22 13.67 0.04
C ALA A 113 -8.34 14.76 0.70
N PRO A 114 -8.82 15.53 1.71
CA PRO A 114 -7.98 16.55 2.34
C PRO A 114 -6.75 15.96 3.04
N ALA A 115 -6.86 14.78 3.67
CA ALA A 115 -5.71 14.12 4.30
C ALA A 115 -4.66 13.68 3.27
N MET A 116 -5.09 13.07 2.16
CA MET A 116 -4.21 12.67 1.05
C MET A 116 -3.50 13.88 0.46
N PHE A 117 -4.24 14.91 0.06
CA PHE A 117 -3.66 16.09 -0.58
C PHE A 117 -2.74 16.85 0.37
N GLY A 118 -3.11 17.02 1.65
CA GLY A 118 -2.25 17.68 2.62
C GLY A 118 -0.94 16.92 2.86
N MET A 119 -1.00 15.59 2.95
CA MET A 119 0.19 14.75 3.13
C MET A 119 1.09 14.78 1.89
N LEU A 120 0.53 14.59 0.69
CA LEU A 120 1.30 14.58 -0.55
C LEU A 120 1.82 15.98 -0.92
N HIS A 121 1.08 17.04 -0.64
CA HIS A 121 1.54 18.41 -0.83
C HIS A 121 2.84 18.66 -0.05
N ASN A 122 2.88 18.27 1.23
CA ASN A 122 4.08 18.40 2.05
C ASN A 122 5.24 17.55 1.55
N ALA A 123 4.96 16.38 0.96
CA ALA A 123 5.98 15.52 0.38
C ALA A 123 6.54 16.05 -0.95
N LEU A 124 5.71 16.69 -1.77
CA LEU A 124 6.06 17.08 -3.14
C LEU A 124 6.60 18.52 -3.23
N ILE A 125 6.15 19.41 -2.35
CA ILE A 125 6.42 20.86 -2.42
C ILE A 125 7.18 21.37 -1.19
N GLY A 126 7.12 20.67 -0.06
CA GLY A 126 7.84 21.00 1.18
C GLY A 126 9.22 20.38 1.26
#